data_AF-A0A7S1PDX0-F1
#
_entry.id   AF-A0A7S1PDX0-F1
#
_cell.length_a   1.000
_cell.length_b   1.000
_cell.length_c   1.000
_cell.angle_alpha   90.00
_cell.angle_beta   90.00
_cell.angle_gamma   90.00
#
_symmetry.space_group_name_H-M   'P 1'
#
loop_
_entity.id
_entity.type
_entity.pdbx_description
1 polymer ?
#
loop_
_entity_poly.entity_id
_entity_poly.type
_entity_poly.pdbx_seq_one_letter_code
_entity_poly.pdbx_strand_id
1 'polypeptide(L)'
;RASIRLIVGFAEENGGRIVTNDIKEGNSAFFPHTLIHWQFNPTCEPAQFVGTLNSDDGGVHTIAQALFGLPNDVLATALNVDEYDVTLLHDELPNVPALGLKRDQCRRKCGL
;
A
#
# COMPACT_ATOMS: atom_id res chain seq x y z
N ARG A 1 5.16 -16.13 20.80
CA ARG A 1 5.50 -14.91 20.02
C ARG A 1 4.95 -15.08 18.62
N ALA A 2 4.28 -14.08 18.05
CA ALA A 2 3.86 -14.13 16.66
C ALA A 2 5.11 -14.10 15.78
N SER A 3 5.21 -14.99 14.79
CA SER A 3 6.30 -14.95 13.82
C SER A 3 6.10 -13.75 12.90
N ILE A 4 7.15 -12.94 12.73
CA ILE A 4 7.18 -11.80 11.81
C ILE A 4 6.80 -12.28 10.40
N ARG A 5 5.87 -11.58 9.77
CA ARG A 5 5.45 -11.85 8.39
C ARG A 5 4.96 -10.57 7.71
N LEU A 6 4.95 -10.57 6.39
CA LEU A 6 4.33 -9.52 5.57
C LEU A 6 3.21 -10.13 4.73
N ILE A 7 2.09 -9.42 4.65
CA ILE A 7 1.07 -9.67 3.64
C ILE A 7 1.44 -8.80 2.45
N VAL A 8 1.66 -9.41 1.29
CA VAL A 8 2.03 -8.72 0.07
C VAL A 8 1.11 -9.11 -1.06
N GLY A 9 0.99 -8.26 -2.07
CA GLY A 9 0.22 -8.62 -3.24
C GLY A 9 0.26 -7.58 -4.34
N PHE A 10 -0.38 -7.92 -5.45
CA PHE A 10 -0.57 -7.03 -6.59
C PHE A 10 -1.94 -7.23 -7.23
N ALA A 11 -2.42 -6.19 -7.91
CA ALA A 11 -3.65 -6.20 -8.67
C ALA A 11 -3.32 -6.36 -10.16
N GLU A 12 -3.91 -7.38 -10.80
CA GLU A 12 -3.94 -7.48 -12.25
C GLU A 12 -4.91 -6.45 -12.85
N GLU A 13 -4.75 -6.15 -14.13
CA GLU A 13 -5.45 -5.06 -14.80
C GLU A 13 -6.96 -5.32 -14.93
N ASN A 14 -7.76 -4.24 -14.91
CA ASN A 14 -9.15 -4.20 -15.38
C ASN A 14 -10.08 -5.31 -14.84
N GLY A 15 -10.10 -5.50 -13.52
CA GLY A 15 -10.94 -6.54 -12.89
C GLY A 15 -10.29 -7.93 -12.85
N GLY A 16 -9.00 -7.99 -13.16
CA GLY A 16 -8.17 -9.17 -12.92
C GLY A 16 -8.03 -9.50 -11.43
N ARG A 17 -7.21 -10.51 -11.13
CA ARG A 17 -7.07 -11.03 -9.78
C ARG A 17 -6.34 -10.05 -8.87
N ILE A 18 -6.74 -10.05 -7.60
CA ILE A 18 -5.96 -9.49 -6.50
C ILE A 18 -5.14 -10.63 -5.91
N VAL A 19 -3.89 -10.75 -6.34
CA VAL A 19 -2.98 -11.81 -5.87
C VAL A 19 -2.43 -11.40 -4.52
N THR A 20 -2.61 -12.24 -3.50
CA THR A 20 -2.19 -11.96 -2.11
C THR A 20 -1.42 -13.15 -1.54
N ASN A 21 -0.31 -12.88 -0.87
CA ASN A 21 0.54 -13.88 -0.23
C ASN A 21 0.97 -13.44 1.17
N ASP A 22 1.05 -14.38 2.11
CA ASP A 22 1.79 -14.22 3.36
C ASP A 22 3.24 -14.68 3.14
N ILE A 23 4.21 -13.78 3.32
CA ILE A 23 5.63 -14.10 3.24
C ILE A 23 6.29 -14.02 4.62
N LYS A 24 7.18 -14.97 4.88
CA LYS A 24 8.01 -15.06 6.08
C LYS A 24 9.47 -14.94 5.72
N GLU A 25 10.33 -14.95 6.73
CA GLU A 25 11.78 -15.00 6.55
C GLU A 25 12.18 -16.13 5.59
N GLY A 26 13.05 -15.81 4.62
CA GLY A 26 13.51 -16.72 3.58
C GLY A 26 12.57 -16.89 2.39
N ASN A 27 11.36 -16.31 2.41
CA ASN A 27 10.49 -16.29 1.23
C ASN A 27 10.80 -15.09 0.33
N SER A 28 10.48 -15.23 -0.96
CA SER A 28 10.48 -14.15 -1.93
C SER A 28 9.09 -13.97 -2.53
N ALA A 29 8.82 -12.76 -3.00
CA ALA A 29 7.64 -12.44 -3.80
C ALA A 29 8.09 -11.71 -5.07
N PHE A 30 7.38 -11.94 -6.15
CA PHE A 30 7.59 -11.25 -7.42
C PHE A 30 6.42 -10.30 -7.67
N PHE A 31 6.74 -9.06 -8.02
CA PHE A 31 5.76 -8.05 -8.43
C PHE A 31 6.01 -7.75 -9.91
N PRO A 32 5.06 -8.07 -10.80
CA PRO A 32 5.19 -7.73 -12.21
C PRO A 32 5.31 -6.20 -12.40
N HIS A 33 6.12 -5.79 -13.39
CA HIS A 33 6.30 -4.38 -13.71
C HIS A 33 4.93 -3.75 -14.05
N THR A 34 4.73 -2.50 -13.62
CA THR A 34 3.56 -1.64 -13.86
C THR A 34 2.29 -1.99 -13.09
N LEU A 35 2.24 -3.15 -12.43
CA LEU A 35 1.10 -3.49 -11.59
C LEU A 35 1.14 -2.74 -10.26
N ILE A 36 -0.04 -2.28 -9.83
CA ILE A 36 -0.23 -1.78 -8.48
C ILE A 36 0.04 -2.94 -7.53
N HIS A 37 0.90 -2.71 -6.54
CA HIS A 37 1.24 -3.70 -5.54
C HIS A 37 1.28 -3.07 -4.15
N TRP A 38 1.21 -3.90 -3.11
CA TRP A 38 1.24 -3.47 -1.72
C TRP A 38 2.04 -4.43 -0.85
N GLN A 39 2.52 -3.90 0.27
CA GLN A 39 3.07 -4.66 1.38
C GLN A 39 2.48 -4.14 2.67
N PHE A 40 2.10 -5.05 3.56
CA PHE A 40 1.49 -4.74 4.84
C PHE A 40 2.09 -5.64 5.92
N ASN A 41 2.62 -5.03 6.99
CA ASN A 41 3.02 -5.76 8.18
C ASN A 41 1.81 -5.85 9.14
N PRO A 42 1.15 -7.01 9.27
CA PRO A 42 0.04 -7.17 10.20
C PRO A 42 0.50 -7.33 11.65
N THR A 43 1.80 -7.44 11.91
CA THR A 43 2.39 -7.64 13.24
C THR A 43 2.78 -6.30 13.87
N CYS A 44 3.04 -6.31 15.18
CA CYS A 44 3.49 -5.12 15.92
C CYS A 44 5.00 -5.10 16.16
N GLU A 45 5.71 -6.05 15.55
CA GLU A 45 7.16 -6.09 15.56
C GLU A 45 7.68 -5.52 14.22
N PRO A 46 8.81 -4.78 14.22
CA PRO A 46 9.42 -4.31 13.00
C PRO A 46 9.71 -5.47 12.03
N ALA A 47 9.40 -5.27 10.75
CA ALA A 47 9.71 -6.20 9.68
C ALA A 47 10.58 -5.49 8.64
N GLN A 48 11.56 -6.20 8.09
CA GLN A 48 12.44 -5.71 7.03
C GLN A 48 12.38 -6.66 5.84
N PHE A 49 12.43 -6.08 4.64
CA PHE A 49 12.61 -6.84 3.40
C PHE A 49 13.63 -6.13 2.51
N VAL A 50 14.16 -6.86 1.55
CA VAL A 50 15.04 -6.33 0.50
C VAL A 50 14.31 -6.44 -0.81
N GLY A 51 14.13 -5.31 -1.50
CA GLY A 51 13.58 -5.24 -2.85
C GLY A 51 14.70 -5.06 -3.86
N THR A 52 14.61 -5.77 -4.99
CA THR A 52 15.47 -5.56 -6.16
C THR A 52 14.59 -5.22 -7.36
N LEU A 53 15.08 -4.33 -8.21
CA LEU A 53 14.43 -3.92 -9.44
C LEU A 53 15.32 -4.32 -10.62
N ASN A 54 14.71 -4.50 -11.80
CA ASN A 54 15.41 -4.83 -13.03
C ASN A 54 15.79 -3.58 -13.86
N SER A 55 15.85 -2.41 -13.22
CA SER A 55 16.18 -1.11 -13.81
C SER A 55 17.10 -0.35 -12.87
N ASP A 56 18.08 0.36 -13.45
CA ASP A 56 18.97 1.27 -12.70
C ASP A 56 18.23 2.54 -12.24
N ASP A 57 17.13 2.88 -12.90
CA ASP A 57 16.18 3.92 -12.49
C ASP A 57 14.78 3.32 -12.44
N GLY A 58 14.50 2.60 -11.35
CA GLY A 58 13.21 1.92 -11.19
C GLY A 58 12.05 2.87 -10.86
N GLY A 59 12.35 4.05 -10.30
CA GLY A 59 11.36 4.96 -9.74
C GLY A 59 10.43 4.32 -8.70
N VAL A 60 9.58 5.14 -8.08
CA VAL A 60 8.45 4.67 -7.27
C VAL A 60 7.27 5.59 -7.52
N HIS A 61 6.12 5.03 -7.90
CA HIS A 61 4.88 5.77 -8.05
C HIS A 61 3.91 5.42 -6.92
N THR A 62 3.81 6.28 -5.92
CA THR A 62 2.95 6.03 -4.76
C THR A 62 1.51 6.39 -5.11
N ILE A 63 0.66 5.37 -5.27
CA ILE A 63 -0.65 5.49 -5.91
C ILE A 63 -1.55 6.52 -5.22
N ALA A 64 -1.68 6.50 -3.89
CA ALA A 64 -2.59 7.41 -3.19
C ALA A 64 -2.20 8.87 -3.38
N GLN A 65 -0.92 9.22 -3.17
CA GLN A 65 -0.41 10.57 -3.34
C GLN A 65 -0.52 11.05 -4.79
N ALA A 66 -0.24 10.18 -5.76
CA ALA A 66 -0.37 10.54 -7.17
C ALA A 66 -1.83 10.71 -7.61
N LEU A 67 -2.72 9.80 -7.19
CA LEU A 67 -4.14 9.84 -7.52
C LEU A 67 -4.81 11.12 -6.97
N PHE A 68 -4.60 11.41 -5.69
CA PHE A 68 -5.16 12.60 -5.04
C PHE A 68 -4.40 13.90 -5.37
N GLY A 69 -3.27 13.82 -6.07
CA GLY A 69 -2.61 14.98 -6.67
C GLY A 69 -3.21 15.42 -8.01
N LEU A 70 -4.16 14.67 -8.55
CA LEU A 70 -4.93 15.08 -9.74
C LEU A 70 -5.88 16.24 -9.39
N PRO A 71 -6.30 17.05 -10.39
CA PRO A 71 -7.34 18.04 -10.17
C PRO A 71 -8.61 17.44 -9.56
N ASN A 72 -9.17 18.10 -8.55
CA ASN A 72 -10.29 17.57 -7.76
C ASN A 72 -11.51 17.25 -8.62
N ASP A 73 -11.84 18.08 -9.61
CA ASP A 73 -12.96 17.90 -10.54
C ASP A 73 -12.80 16.65 -11.41
N VAL A 74 -11.57 16.40 -11.91
CA VAL A 74 -11.22 15.20 -12.68
C VAL A 74 -11.34 13.95 -11.82
N LEU A 75 -10.80 13.98 -10.60
CA LEU A 75 -10.86 12.82 -9.70
C LEU A 75 -12.29 12.55 -9.19
N ALA A 76 -13.03 13.61 -8.86
CA ALA A 76 -14.44 13.53 -8.45
C ALA A 76 -15.28 12.88 -9.54
N THR A 77 -15.08 13.28 -10.80
CA THR A 77 -15.72 12.67 -11.96
C THR A 77 -15.33 11.20 -12.12
N ALA A 78 -14.05 10.86 -11.98
CA ALA A 78 -13.56 9.49 -12.14
C ALA A 78 -14.08 8.54 -11.04
N LEU A 79 -14.21 9.03 -9.81
CA LEU A 79 -14.71 8.26 -8.67
C LEU A 79 -16.24 8.31 -8.53
N ASN A 80 -16.91 9.18 -9.29
CA ASN A 80 -18.35 9.44 -9.21
C ASN A 80 -18.79 9.86 -7.80
N VAL A 81 -18.10 10.87 -7.26
CA VAL A 81 -18.34 11.49 -5.93
C VAL A 81 -18.28 13.00 -6.04
N ASP A 82 -18.62 13.72 -4.96
CA ASP A 82 -18.49 15.18 -4.90
C ASP A 82 -17.03 15.61 -4.70
N GLU A 83 -16.65 16.78 -5.24
CA GLU A 83 -15.30 17.35 -5.05
C GLU A 83 -14.96 17.60 -3.57
N TYR A 84 -15.98 17.82 -2.74
CA TYR A 84 -15.80 17.96 -1.29
C TYR A 84 -15.23 16.68 -0.66
N ASP A 85 -15.72 15.52 -1.08
CA ASP A 85 -15.25 14.22 -0.55
C ASP A 85 -13.81 13.95 -0.98
N VAL A 86 -13.45 14.32 -2.22
CA VAL A 86 -12.07 14.25 -2.70
C VAL A 86 -11.14 15.11 -1.84
N THR A 87 -11.56 16.34 -1.55
CA THR A 87 -10.77 17.27 -0.73
C THR A 87 -10.57 16.73 0.68
N LEU A 88 -11.64 16.22 1.31
CA LEU A 88 -11.57 15.62 2.64
C LEU A 88 -10.59 14.45 2.70
N LEU A 89 -10.62 13.56 1.69
CA LEU A 89 -9.71 12.41 1.63
C LEU A 89 -8.26 12.80 1.35
N HIS A 90 -8.03 13.80 0.49
CA HIS A 90 -6.70 14.33 0.22
C HIS A 90 -6.05 14.86 1.50
N ASP A 91 -6.78 15.61 2.32
CA ASP A 91 -6.27 16.21 3.55
C ASP A 91 -5.92 15.18 4.64
N GLU A 92 -6.52 13.98 4.58
CA GLU A 92 -6.22 12.86 5.49
C GLU A 92 -5.03 12.01 5.02
N LEU A 93 -4.50 12.24 3.82
CA LEU A 93 -3.38 11.45 3.31
C LEU A 93 -2.11 11.66 4.15
N PRO A 94 -1.39 10.58 4.45
CA PRO A 94 -0.09 10.72 5.09
C PRO A 94 0.94 11.33 4.16
N ASN A 95 1.80 12.19 4.73
CA ASN A 95 2.98 12.74 4.06
C ASN A 95 4.10 11.72 3.80
N VAL A 96 3.84 10.42 4.02
CA VAL A 96 4.80 9.34 3.83
C VAL A 96 4.19 8.21 3.01
N PRO A 97 4.97 7.56 2.11
CA PRO A 97 4.46 6.56 1.20
C PRO A 97 4.15 5.20 1.86
N ALA A 98 4.69 4.95 3.05
CA ALA A 98 4.46 3.73 3.80
C ALA A 98 4.06 4.07 5.24
N LEU A 99 2.86 3.63 5.63
CA LEU A 99 2.41 3.67 7.02
C LEU A 99 2.44 2.25 7.60
N GLY A 100 3.04 2.13 8.79
CA GLY A 100 2.82 0.96 9.63
C GLY A 100 1.48 1.03 10.35
N LEU A 101 1.06 -0.09 10.95
CA LEU A 101 0.00 -0.06 11.96
C LEU A 101 0.32 0.99 13.02
N LYS A 102 -0.61 1.91 13.30
CA LYS A 102 -0.44 2.90 14.37
C LYS A 102 -0.32 2.16 15.71
N ARG A 103 0.43 2.73 16.67
CA ARG A 103 0.62 2.14 18.02
C ARG A 103 -0.71 1.69 18.64
N ASP A 104 -1.75 2.51 18.54
CA ASP A 104 -3.05 2.22 19.14
C ASP A 104 -3.81 1.11 18.40
N GLN A 105 -3.64 1.01 17.08
CA GLN A 105 -4.16 -0.13 16.31
C GLN A 105 -3.46 -1.41 16.74
N CYS A 106 -2.15 -1.35 16.98
CA CYS A 106 -1.37 -2.46 17.50
C CYS A 106 -1.81 -2.89 18.90
N ARG A 107 -2.04 -1.94 19.81
CA ARG A 107 -2.57 -2.20 21.15
C ARG A 107 -3.92 -2.92 21.11
N ARG A 108 -4.86 -2.41 20.30
CA ARG A 108 -6.18 -3.04 20.12
C ARG A 108 -6.10 -4.42 19.50
N LYS A 109 -5.29 -4.58 18.45
CA LYS A 109 -5.20 -5.82 17.67
C LYS A 109 -4.48 -6.94 18.43
N CYS A 110 -3.45 -6.61 19.22
CA CYS A 110 -2.58 -7.58 19.89
C CYS A 110 -2.80 -7.66 21.41
N GLY A 111 -3.75 -6.89 21.97
CA GLY A 111 -4.05 -6.89 23.40
C GLY A 111 -2.91 -6.34 24.28
N LEU A 112 -2.22 -5.29 23.81
CA LEU A 112 -1.09 -4.64 24.49
C LEU A 112 -1.48 -3.35 25.25
#